data_AF-A0A9P6WRF3-F1
#
_entry.id   AF-A0A9P6WRF3-F1
#
_cell.length_a   1.000
_cell.length_b   1.000
_cell.length_c   1.000
_cell.angle_alpha   90.00
_cell.angle_beta   90.00
_cell.angle_gamma   90.00
#
_symmetry.space_group_name_H-M   'P 1'
#
loop_
_entity.id
_entity.type
_entity.pdbx_description
1 polymer ?
#
loop_
_entity_poly.entity_id
_entity_poly.type
_entity_poly.pdbx_seq_one_letter_code
_entity_poly.pdbx_strand_id
1 'polypeptide(L)'
;MLGNWSFGDYFTKDAIAWAWELLTQVWKLPAERLLVTVYQTDDEAYALWRDMVGIPEERIVRIGDNKGAPFASDNFWQMADTGPCGPCTEI
;
A
#
# COMPACT_ATOMS: atom_id res chain seq x y z
N MET A 1 7.00 -15.05 -4.00
CA MET A 1 6.82 -13.66 -3.56
C MET A 1 8.09 -12.91 -3.92
N LEU A 2 8.02 -11.93 -4.82
CA LEU A 2 9.11 -10.98 -5.04
C LEU A 2 9.01 -9.90 -3.96
N GLY A 3 10.12 -9.45 -3.39
CA GLY A 3 10.10 -8.48 -2.30
C GLY A 3 11.36 -7.61 -2.25
N ASN A 4 11.19 -6.42 -1.69
CA ASN A 4 12.24 -5.52 -1.24
C ASN A 4 11.96 -5.19 0.23
N TRP A 5 13.01 -5.03 1.04
CA TRP A 5 12.87 -4.85 2.49
C TRP A 5 13.72 -3.66 2.96
N SER A 6 13.10 -2.81 3.78
CA SER A 6 13.80 -1.76 4.55
C SER A 6 13.96 -2.22 5.99
N PHE A 7 15.19 -2.21 6.48
CA PHE A 7 15.49 -2.49 7.90
C PHE A 7 15.88 -1.18 8.60
N GLY A 8 14.91 -0.28 8.77
CA GLY A 8 15.12 1.03 9.39
C GLY A 8 15.83 2.05 8.50
N ASP A 9 15.73 1.90 7.17
CA ASP A 9 16.35 2.77 6.18
C ASP A 9 15.32 3.76 5.61
N TYR A 10 14.55 3.34 4.59
CA TYR A 10 13.46 4.09 3.99
C TYR A 10 12.09 3.64 4.52
N PHE A 11 11.04 4.44 4.29
CA PHE A 11 9.68 4.16 4.77
C PHE A 11 8.63 4.29 3.65
N THR A 12 7.40 4.65 3.99
CA THR A 12 6.21 4.62 3.11
C THR A 12 6.43 5.34 1.77
N LYS A 13 7.00 6.55 1.80
CA LYS A 13 7.21 7.39 0.61
C LYS A 13 8.05 6.69 -0.47
N ASP A 14 9.25 6.25 -0.12
CA ASP A 14 10.18 5.68 -1.10
C ASP A 14 9.73 4.27 -1.52
N ALA A 15 9.12 3.51 -0.61
CA ALA A 15 8.54 2.20 -0.93
C ALA A 15 7.45 2.30 -2.02
N ILE A 16 6.51 3.24 -1.86
CA ILE A 16 5.47 3.51 -2.85
C ILE A 16 6.08 3.97 -4.18
N ALA A 17 7.04 4.90 -4.14
CA ALA A 17 7.66 5.44 -5.34
C ALA A 17 8.35 4.34 -6.18
N TRP A 18 9.12 3.46 -5.53
CA TRP A 18 9.82 2.38 -6.23
C TRP A 18 8.88 1.28 -6.75
N ALA A 19 7.86 0.90 -5.97
CA ALA A 19 6.86 -0.05 -6.45
C ALA A 19 6.15 0.49 -7.70
N TRP A 20 5.76 1.77 -7.67
CA TRP A 20 5.10 2.41 -8.80
C TRP A 20 6.01 2.54 -10.02
N GLU A 21 7.27 2.95 -9.83
CA GLU A 21 8.27 3.02 -10.90
C GLU A 21 8.49 1.65 -11.57
N LEU A 22 8.66 0.60 -10.76
CA LEU A 22 8.84 -0.76 -11.27
C LEU A 22 7.65 -1.19 -12.13
N LEU A 23 6.41 -1.04 -11.63
CA LEU A 23 5.21 -1.48 -12.34
C LEU A 23 4.97 -0.67 -13.63
N THR A 24 5.04 0.65 -13.55
CA THR A 24 4.59 1.52 -14.65
C THR A 24 5.71 1.92 -15.61
N GLN A 25 6.94 2.11 -15.11
CA GLN A 25 8.07 2.57 -15.93
C GLN A 25 8.97 1.43 -16.39
N VAL A 26 9.24 0.42 -15.57
CA VAL A 26 10.12 -0.69 -15.96
C VAL A 26 9.32 -1.79 -16.65
N TRP A 27 8.24 -2.26 -16.02
CA TRP A 27 7.38 -3.31 -16.58
C TRP A 27 6.32 -2.81 -17.55
N LYS A 28 6.19 -1.48 -17.68
CA LYS A 28 5.31 -0.82 -18.66
C LYS A 28 3.84 -1.21 -18.50
N LEU A 29 3.38 -1.49 -17.27
CA LEU A 29 1.96 -1.69 -17.02
C LEU A 29 1.21 -0.36 -17.22
N PRO A 30 0.04 -0.38 -17.88
CA PRO A 30 -0.77 0.83 -18.05
C PRO A 30 -1.28 1.33 -16.69
N ALA A 31 -0.83 2.50 -16.27
CA ALA A 31 -1.13 3.08 -14.95
C ALA A 31 -2.63 3.26 -14.71
N GLU A 32 -3.40 3.54 -15.75
CA GLU A 32 -4.84 3.74 -15.71
C GLU A 32 -5.64 2.46 -15.37
N ARG A 33 -4.98 1.29 -15.43
CA ARG A 33 -5.56 0.00 -15.07
C ARG A 33 -5.24 -0.43 -13.64
N LEU A 34 -4.39 0.33 -12.94
CA LEU A 34 -3.99 0.07 -11.57
C LEU A 34 -4.92 0.82 -10.60
N LEU A 35 -5.26 0.17 -9.50
CA LEU A 35 -6.02 0.70 -8.37
C LEU A 35 -5.18 0.43 -7.13
N VAL A 36 -5.36 1.22 -6.08
CA VAL A 36 -4.65 0.99 -4.82
C VAL A 36 -5.62 0.92 -3.65
N THR A 37 -5.27 0.12 -2.66
CA THR A 37 -5.96 0.06 -1.37
C THR A 37 -5.04 0.56 -0.26
N VAL A 38 -5.61 1.22 0.76
CA VAL A 38 -4.89 1.66 1.96
C VAL A 38 -5.71 1.32 3.21
N TYR A 39 -5.05 1.15 4.35
CA TYR A 39 -5.75 0.95 5.61
C TYR A 39 -6.58 2.18 5.99
N GLN A 40 -7.77 1.99 6.58
CA GLN A 40 -8.74 3.08 6.78
C GLN A 40 -8.20 4.30 7.53
N THR A 41 -7.28 4.09 8.48
CA THR A 41 -6.65 5.14 9.30
C THR A 41 -5.25 5.54 8.79
N ASP A 42 -4.79 5.00 7.67
CA ASP A 42 -3.48 5.33 7.09
C ASP A 42 -3.61 6.51 6.12
N ASP A 43 -3.68 7.71 6.71
CA ASP A 43 -3.78 8.96 5.95
C ASP A 43 -2.48 9.33 5.22
N GLU A 44 -1.34 8.83 5.70
CA GLU A 44 -0.03 9.06 5.07
C GLU A 44 0.03 8.33 3.72
N ALA A 45 -0.27 7.03 3.69
CA ALA A 45 -0.28 6.27 2.45
C ALA A 45 -1.30 6.82 1.44
N TYR A 46 -2.50 7.19 1.93
CA TYR A 46 -3.53 7.80 1.08
C TYR A 46 -3.03 9.10 0.42
N ALA A 47 -2.44 10.01 1.21
CA ALA A 47 -1.91 11.26 0.69
C ALA A 47 -0.75 11.05 -0.29
N LEU A 48 0.11 10.07 -0.05
CA LEU A 48 1.20 9.73 -0.98
C LEU A 48 0.67 9.22 -2.32
N TRP A 49 -0.33 8.33 -2.32
CA TRP A 49 -0.94 7.88 -3.58
C TRP A 49 -1.65 9.00 -4.35
N ARG A 50 -2.36 9.88 -3.64
CA ARG A 50 -3.07 11.02 -4.25
C ARG A 50 -2.11 12.09 -4.75
N ASP A 51 -1.21 12.57 -3.91
CA ASP A 51 -0.44 13.81 -4.14
C ASP A 51 0.91 13.56 -4.79
N MET A 52 1.61 12.48 -4.39
CA MET A 52 2.94 12.17 -4.92
C MET A 52 2.84 11.32 -6.19
N VAL A 53 2.01 10.28 -6.18
CA VAL A 53 1.85 9.40 -7.36
C VAL A 53 0.83 9.97 -8.36
N GLY A 54 -0.22 10.65 -7.88
CA GLY A 54 -1.25 11.22 -8.75
C GLY A 54 -2.33 10.22 -9.14
N ILE A 55 -2.61 9.21 -8.31
CA ILE A 55 -3.74 8.31 -8.56
C ILE A 55 -5.05 9.08 -8.30
N PRO A 56 -6.03 9.05 -9.23
CA PRO A 56 -7.35 9.63 -9.00
C PRO A 56 -8.02 9.04 -7.76
N GLU A 57 -8.66 9.87 -6.94
CA GLU A 57 -9.22 9.46 -5.65
C GLU A 57 -10.20 8.29 -5.76
N GLU A 58 -10.94 8.19 -6.87
CA GLU A 58 -11.87 7.07 -7.14
C GLU A 58 -11.17 5.71 -7.30
N ARG A 59 -9.84 5.69 -7.46
CA ARG A 59 -9.00 4.48 -7.49
C ARG A 59 -8.10 4.34 -6.26
N ILE A 60 -8.37 5.09 -5.19
CA ILE A 60 -7.70 4.92 -3.88
C ILE A 60 -8.75 4.47 -2.87
N VAL A 61 -8.83 3.17 -2.62
CA VAL A 61 -9.85 2.57 -1.76
C VAL A 61 -9.34 2.44 -0.33
N ARG A 62 -10.12 2.93 0.64
CA ARG A 62 -9.82 2.72 2.06
C ARG A 62 -10.51 1.45 2.55
N ILE A 63 -9.75 0.54 3.15
CA ILE A 63 -10.26 -0.70 3.73
C ILE A 63 -10.01 -0.71 5.23
N GLY A 64 -11.08 -0.86 6.01
CA GLY A 64 -11.04 -0.98 7.46
C GLY A 64 -10.88 -2.42 7.94
N ASP A 65 -11.24 -2.65 9.20
CA ASP A 65 -11.30 -3.98 9.81
C ASP A 65 -12.48 -4.82 9.26
N ASN A 66 -12.42 -5.11 7.97
CA ASN A 66 -13.48 -5.73 7.19
C ASN A 66 -13.67 -7.23 7.46
N LYS A 67 -12.83 -7.84 8.31
CA LYS A 67 -12.92 -9.25 8.72
C LYS A 67 -13.55 -9.42 10.10
N GLY A 68 -14.15 -8.36 10.65
CA GLY A 68 -15.04 -8.43 11.82
C GLY A 68 -14.34 -8.43 13.18
N ALA A 69 -13.05 -8.12 13.26
CA ALA A 69 -12.31 -7.96 14.51
C ALA A 69 -11.24 -6.85 14.38
N PRO A 70 -10.81 -6.23 15.49
CA PRO A 70 -9.75 -5.22 15.46
C PRO A 70 -8.48 -5.74 14.75
N PHE A 71 -7.94 -4.95 13.82
CA PHE A 71 -6.78 -5.31 12.98
C PHE A 71 -7.00 -6.50 12.04
N ALA A 72 -8.21 -7.06 11.99
CA ALA A 72 -8.57 -8.07 11.01
C ALA A 72 -9.06 -7.37 9.75
N SER A 73 -8.09 -7.02 8.90
CA SER A 73 -8.29 -6.26 7.67
C SER A 73 -7.57 -6.94 6.50
N ASP A 74 -7.99 -6.65 5.27
CA ASP A 74 -7.14 -6.88 4.09
C ASP A 74 -5.95 -5.92 4.06
N ASN A 75 -6.11 -4.70 4.56
CA ASN A 75 -5.05 -3.68 4.61
C ASN A 75 -4.31 -3.61 5.96
N PHE A 76 -4.38 -4.66 6.77
CA PHE A 76 -3.52 -4.84 7.94
C PHE A 76 -2.86 -6.21 7.86
N TRP A 77 -1.58 -6.24 7.50
CA TRP A 77 -0.87 -7.48 7.25
C TRP A 77 -0.23 -8.02 8.53
N GLN A 78 -0.47 -9.30 8.79
CA GLN A 78 0.10 -10.06 9.90
C GLN A 78 0.65 -11.37 9.35
N MET A 79 1.88 -11.72 9.73
CA MET A 79 2.48 -12.99 9.33
C MET A 79 1.78 -14.19 9.99
N ALA A 80 1.43 -14.03 11.27
CA ALA A 80 0.85 -15.03 12.15
C ALA A 80 0.27 -14.34 13.40
N ASP A 81 -0.27 -15.13 14.34
CA ASP A 81 -0.82 -14.65 15.62
C ASP A 81 0.18 -13.83 16.46
N THR A 82 1.50 -14.07 16.26
CA THR A 82 2.57 -13.29 16.89
C THR A 82 3.65 -12.96 15.86
N GLY A 83 4.32 -11.81 16.03
CA GLY A 83 5.42 -11.36 15.18
C GLY A 83 5.18 -9.98 14.56
N PRO A 84 6.05 -9.55 13.64
CA PRO A 84 5.93 -8.27 12.95
C PRO A 84 4.61 -8.16 12.16
N CYS A 85 3.96 -7.02 12.27
CA CYS A 85 2.73 -6.69 11.54
C CYS A 85 2.60 -5.17 11.36
N GLY A 86 1.64 -4.74 10.54
CA GLY A 86 1.34 -3.32 10.38
C GLY A 86 0.29 -3.05 9.30
N PRO A 87 -0.14 -1.79 9.15
CA PRO A 87 -0.94 -1.37 8.01
C PRO A 87 -0.17 -1.62 6.71
N CYS A 88 -0.88 -1.98 5.65
CA CYS A 88 -0.32 -2.12 4.32
C CYS A 88 -1.15 -1.38 3.29
N THR A 89 -0.51 -1.09 2.16
CA THR A 89 -1.14 -0.61 0.95
C THR A 89 -0.88 -1.61 -0.18
N GLU A 90 -1.91 -1.89 -0.97
CA GLU A 90 -1.84 -2.86 -2.09
C GLU A 90 -2.07 -2.13 -3.41
N ILE A 91 -1.46 -2.65 -4.49
CA ILE A 91 -1.63 -2.22 -5.89
C ILE A 91 -2.26 -3.38 -6.66
#